data_AF-A0A653DUL1-F1
#
_entry.id   AF-A0A653DUL1-F1
#
_cell.length_a   1.000
_cell.length_b   1.000
_cell.length_c   1.000
_cell.angle_alpha   90.00
_cell.angle_beta   90.00
_cell.angle_gamma   90.00
#
_symmetry.space_group_name_H-M   'P 1'
#
loop_
_entity.id
_entity.type
_entity.pdbx_description
1 polymer ?
#
loop_
_entity_poly.entity_id
_entity_poly.type
_entity_poly.pdbx_seq_one_letter_code
_entity_poly.pdbx_strand_id
1 'polypeptide(L)'
;DNKFLHLYHLQNRSHFNITGQLDIVTTEVGEKYVLTAVHSNRTVRIQTGYSIFDHGDGNKEYQQQSRLDLSPKHWIEYDVSLINKTKDEIFDAQQVVISVIYPKRSFTAQGFYNISDSIISTDMSLVWDKDNKTVQAGLDWRRVPHRREQLLFQIKHPSFERDVSFYSEYGYNKSAIDGQLVVDYSLNPDQKLTLGAKVGDNSKLLTYNYTYIIFAQHNATNLNLNSEGAFYWSPSDFGTKHFTNYQRSYLPPSTAEALARVNLDDNEIELKKDNLASGLFHFWGRYAGHYPLYTANMTSIHESNHSRGEFYANFDEKLLYVNINLTEDGSQSMHTYGNIPDARNVRFNMWRQYDDRTVSDVSYYLSLNHSRLVTSELRWSPQLMADVQV
;
A
#
# COMPACT_ATOMS: atom_id res chain seq x y z
N ASP A 1 -8.45 -42.28 44.67
CA ASP A 1 -9.89 -42.64 44.80
C ASP A 1 -10.40 -43.32 43.55
N ASN A 2 -11.22 -44.37 43.72
CA ASN A 2 -11.83 -45.10 42.60
C ASN A 2 -13.35 -45.00 42.68
N LYS A 3 -13.99 -44.62 41.57
CA LYS A 3 -15.45 -44.58 41.44
C LYS A 3 -15.89 -45.49 40.30
N PHE A 4 -16.91 -46.31 40.54
CA PHE A 4 -17.43 -47.27 39.56
C PHE A 4 -18.84 -46.86 39.14
N LEU A 5 -19.15 -47.01 37.85
CA LEU A 5 -20.47 -46.79 37.27
C LEU A 5 -20.85 -48.01 36.43
N HIS A 6 -22.02 -48.59 36.69
CA HIS A 6 -22.57 -49.66 35.87
C HIS A 6 -23.92 -49.22 35.30
N LEU A 7 -24.04 -49.18 33.98
CA LEU A 7 -25.25 -48.81 33.26
C LEU A 7 -25.68 -49.99 32.39
N TYR A 8 -26.89 -50.51 32.62
CA TYR A 8 -27.41 -51.66 31.87
C TYR A 8 -28.90 -51.52 31.58
N HIS A 9 -29.35 -52.14 30.49
CA HIS A 9 -30.77 -52.22 30.16
C HIS A 9 -31.49 -53.21 31.08
N LEU A 10 -32.49 -52.74 31.84
CA LEU A 10 -33.15 -53.52 32.89
C LEU A 10 -33.76 -54.84 32.40
N GLN A 11 -34.34 -54.84 31.19
CA GLN A 11 -35.04 -56.00 30.63
C GLN A 11 -34.12 -56.92 29.82
N ASN A 12 -32.93 -56.46 29.43
CA ASN A 12 -32.02 -57.26 28.61
C ASN A 12 -30.56 -56.83 28.81
N ARG A 13 -29.88 -57.43 29.80
CA ARG A 13 -28.48 -57.16 30.13
C ARG A 13 -27.49 -57.43 28.99
N SER A 14 -27.89 -58.21 27.97
CA SER A 14 -27.03 -58.57 26.84
C SER A 14 -27.03 -57.55 25.69
N HIS A 15 -28.04 -56.68 25.61
CA HIS A 15 -28.20 -55.74 24.50
C HIS A 15 -27.44 -54.43 24.72
N PHE A 16 -27.24 -54.02 25.98
CA PHE A 16 -26.55 -52.80 26.36
C PHE A 16 -26.04 -52.89 27.80
N ASN A 17 -24.71 -52.90 27.97
CA ASN A 17 -24.03 -52.91 29.26
C ASN A 17 -22.73 -52.11 29.16
N ILE A 18 -22.71 -50.93 29.79
CA ILE A 18 -21.53 -50.08 29.92
C ILE A 18 -21.03 -50.18 31.36
N THR A 19 -19.78 -50.60 31.51
CA THR A 19 -19.05 -50.52 32.78
C THR A 19 -18.04 -49.39 32.69
N GLY A 20 -18.16 -48.41 33.58
CA GLY A 20 -17.26 -47.27 33.73
C GLY A 20 -16.46 -47.35 35.03
N GLN A 21 -15.18 -47.00 34.97
CA GLN A 21 -14.29 -46.85 36.11
C GLN A 21 -13.57 -45.51 36.00
N LEU A 22 -13.62 -44.71 37.06
CA LEU A 22 -12.86 -43.47 37.22
C LEU A 22 -11.82 -43.66 38.32
N ASP A 23 -10.54 -43.59 37.96
CA ASP A 23 -9.43 -43.61 38.90
C ASP A 23 -8.83 -42.21 38.99
N ILE A 24 -8.71 -41.69 40.22
CA ILE A 24 -8.13 -40.39 40.53
C ILE A 24 -6.86 -40.62 41.34
N VAL A 25 -5.74 -40.14 40.81
CA VAL A 25 -4.41 -40.19 41.42
C VAL A 25 -3.93 -38.76 41.65
N THR A 26 -3.88 -38.35 42.91
CA THR A 26 -3.31 -37.07 43.33
C THR A 26 -1.84 -37.29 43.68
N THR A 27 -0.97 -36.44 43.15
CA THR A 27 0.47 -36.38 43.38
C THR A 27 0.83 -35.05 44.04
N GLU A 28 2.05 -34.90 44.55
CA GLU A 28 2.51 -33.63 45.17
C GLU A 28 2.46 -32.44 44.20
N VAL A 29 2.61 -32.72 42.90
CA VAL A 29 2.70 -31.72 41.83
C VAL A 29 1.41 -31.56 41.03
N GLY A 30 0.36 -32.35 41.29
CA GLY A 30 -0.91 -32.24 40.55
C GLY A 30 -1.77 -33.49 40.57
N GLU A 31 -2.70 -33.62 39.63
CA GLU A 31 -3.71 -34.68 39.62
C GLU A 31 -3.83 -35.35 38.26
N LYS A 32 -4.10 -36.65 38.28
CA LYS A 32 -4.36 -37.49 37.11
C LYS A 32 -5.67 -38.24 37.25
N TYR A 33 -6.48 -38.15 36.21
CA TYR A 33 -7.79 -38.77 36.08
C TYR A 33 -7.75 -39.80 34.95
N VAL A 34 -8.18 -41.03 35.23
CA VAL A 34 -8.30 -42.09 34.24
C VAL A 34 -9.73 -42.60 34.23
N LEU A 35 -10.45 -42.30 33.15
CA LEU A 35 -11.79 -42.79 32.89
C LEU A 35 -11.72 -43.96 31.89
N THR A 36 -12.12 -45.14 32.31
CA THR A 36 -12.21 -46.33 31.46
C THR A 36 -13.67 -46.73 31.29
N ALA A 37 -14.15 -46.85 30.06
CA ALA A 37 -15.48 -47.32 29.73
C ALA A 37 -15.39 -48.57 28.85
N VAL A 38 -16.08 -49.63 29.25
CA VAL A 38 -16.12 -50.92 28.55
C VAL A 38 -17.55 -51.23 28.13
N HIS A 39 -17.75 -51.49 26.85
CA HIS A 39 -19.01 -51.99 26.30
C HIS A 39 -18.74 -53.13 25.32
N SER A 40 -19.21 -54.34 25.66
CA SER A 40 -18.90 -55.56 24.88
C SER A 40 -17.38 -55.75 24.71
N ASN A 41 -16.86 -55.86 23.48
CA ASN A 41 -15.43 -55.99 23.18
C ASN A 41 -14.72 -54.64 22.90
N ARG A 42 -15.33 -53.51 23.26
CA ARG A 42 -14.75 -52.17 23.03
C ARG A 42 -14.42 -51.52 24.36
N THR A 43 -13.20 -50.98 24.45
CA THR A 43 -12.71 -50.23 25.61
C THR A 43 -12.34 -48.84 25.13
N VAL A 44 -12.93 -47.81 25.75
CA VAL A 44 -12.53 -46.42 25.58
C VAL A 44 -11.85 -45.99 26.86
N ARG A 45 -10.66 -45.41 26.77
CA ARG A 45 -9.92 -44.90 27.91
C ARG A 45 -9.58 -43.43 27.67
N ILE A 46 -9.91 -42.58 28.61
CA ILE A 46 -9.52 -41.18 28.65
C ILE A 46 -8.61 -41.00 29.85
N GLN A 47 -7.43 -40.45 29.63
CA GLN A 47 -6.50 -40.07 30.68
C GLN A 47 -6.33 -38.56 30.57
N THR A 48 -6.53 -37.82 31.64
CA THR A 48 -6.29 -36.37 31.66
C THR A 48 -5.64 -35.99 32.97
N GLY A 49 -4.75 -35.01 32.96
CA GLY A 49 -4.09 -34.56 34.17
C GLY A 49 -3.44 -33.21 33.99
N TYR A 50 -3.11 -32.61 35.12
CA TYR A 50 -2.30 -31.39 35.17
C TYR A 50 -1.20 -31.54 36.19
N SER A 51 -0.11 -30.80 35.99
CA SER A 51 1.01 -30.73 36.92
C SER A 51 1.54 -29.30 36.96
N ILE A 52 1.92 -28.84 38.15
CA ILE A 52 2.48 -27.52 38.40
C ILE A 52 3.86 -27.73 38.98
N PHE A 53 4.90 -27.39 38.22
CA PHE A 53 6.29 -27.49 38.65
C PHE A 53 6.83 -26.11 39.02
N ASP A 54 7.50 -26.03 40.16
CA ASP A 54 8.30 -24.87 40.56
C ASP A 54 9.78 -25.26 40.40
N HIS A 55 10.47 -24.63 39.45
CA HIS A 55 11.84 -24.99 39.09
C HIS A 55 12.89 -24.39 40.02
N GLY A 56 12.48 -23.63 41.06
CA GLY A 56 13.37 -23.08 42.07
C GLY A 56 14.24 -21.89 41.61
N ASP A 57 14.25 -21.59 40.31
CA ASP A 57 14.92 -20.45 39.68
C ASP A 57 13.96 -19.26 39.42
N GLY A 58 12.76 -19.31 40.02
CA GLY A 58 11.67 -18.36 39.83
C GLY A 58 10.72 -18.75 38.69
N ASN A 59 11.05 -19.76 37.87
CA ASN A 59 10.19 -20.20 36.78
C ASN A 59 9.12 -21.18 37.29
N LYS A 60 7.87 -20.92 36.90
CA LYS A 60 6.73 -21.81 37.15
C LYS A 60 6.25 -22.42 35.85
N GLU A 61 6.09 -23.74 35.84
CA GLU A 61 5.59 -24.48 34.69
C GLU A 61 4.22 -25.08 35.02
N TYR A 62 3.24 -24.81 34.16
CA TYR A 62 1.94 -25.45 34.15
C TYR A 62 1.88 -26.41 32.97
N GLN A 63 1.74 -27.70 33.26
CA GLN A 63 1.61 -28.74 32.25
C GLN A 63 0.21 -29.36 32.32
N GLN A 64 -0.41 -29.58 31.17
CA GLN A 64 -1.68 -30.28 31.02
C GLN A 64 -1.57 -31.31 29.90
N GLN A 65 -1.87 -32.57 30.23
CA GLN A 65 -1.81 -33.68 29.29
C GLN A 65 -3.17 -34.37 29.22
N SER A 66 -3.59 -34.80 28.03
CA SER A 66 -4.74 -35.69 27.87
C SER A 66 -4.53 -36.68 26.74
N ARG A 67 -5.06 -37.89 26.92
CA ARG A 67 -4.96 -38.99 25.99
C ARG A 67 -6.29 -39.71 25.89
N LEU A 68 -6.75 -39.94 24.66
CA LEU A 68 -7.91 -40.76 24.33
C LEU A 68 -7.44 -42.01 23.60
N ASP A 69 -7.65 -43.18 24.20
CA ASP A 69 -7.43 -44.48 23.57
C ASP A 69 -8.78 -45.12 23.20
N LEU A 70 -8.97 -45.44 21.92
CA LEU A 70 -10.11 -46.24 21.43
C LEU A 70 -9.70 -47.68 21.14
N SER A 71 -8.43 -47.90 20.83
CA SER A 71 -7.78 -49.21 20.63
C SER A 71 -6.25 -49.02 20.62
N PRO A 72 -5.44 -50.11 20.67
CA PRO A 72 -3.98 -50.00 20.60
C PRO A 72 -3.42 -49.27 19.36
N LYS A 73 -4.20 -49.21 18.28
CA LYS A 73 -3.83 -48.55 17.01
C LYS A 73 -4.53 -47.21 16.77
N HIS A 74 -5.49 -46.82 17.62
CA HIS A 74 -6.29 -45.60 17.46
C HIS A 74 -6.32 -44.86 18.79
N TRP A 75 -5.42 -43.90 18.90
CA TRP A 75 -5.30 -43.03 20.06
C TRP A 75 -4.83 -41.65 19.61
N ILE A 76 -5.12 -40.64 20.43
CA ILE A 76 -4.60 -39.29 20.28
C ILE A 76 -4.24 -38.77 21.66
N GLU A 77 -3.13 -38.04 21.72
CA GLU A 77 -2.59 -37.45 22.92
C GLU A 77 -2.27 -35.99 22.64
N TYR A 78 -2.53 -35.12 23.61
CA TYR A 78 -2.00 -33.77 23.61
C TYR A 78 -1.29 -33.48 24.93
N ASP A 79 -0.30 -32.60 24.86
CA ASP A 79 0.46 -32.08 25.98
C ASP A 79 0.65 -30.57 25.76
N VAL A 80 0.29 -29.77 26.77
CA VAL A 80 0.47 -28.32 26.78
C VAL A 80 1.31 -27.97 28.00
N SER A 81 2.47 -27.35 27.78
CA SER A 81 3.31 -26.78 28.82
C SER A 81 3.40 -25.27 28.65
N LEU A 82 3.11 -24.53 29.72
CA LEU A 82 3.24 -23.09 29.85
C LEU A 82 4.29 -22.80 30.92
N ILE A 83 5.42 -22.23 30.52
CA ILE A 83 6.52 -21.87 31.41
C ILE A 83 6.55 -20.35 31.53
N ASN A 84 6.27 -19.84 32.72
CA ASN A 84 6.46 -18.43 33.04
C ASN A 84 7.95 -18.19 33.32
N LYS A 85 8.56 -17.28 32.55
CA LYS A 85 9.97 -16.88 32.64
C LYS A 85 10.15 -15.41 33.05
N THR A 86 9.08 -14.76 33.48
CA THR A 86 9.09 -13.38 33.98
C THR A 86 9.86 -13.32 35.29
N LYS A 87 11.01 -12.62 35.28
CA LYS A 87 11.89 -12.47 36.44
C LYS A 87 11.68 -11.18 37.21
N ASP A 88 11.42 -10.09 36.48
CA ASP A 88 11.31 -8.73 37.00
C ASP A 88 10.07 -8.03 36.41
N GLU A 89 9.64 -6.92 37.00
CA GLU A 89 8.51 -6.11 36.50
C GLU A 89 8.77 -5.44 35.14
N ILE A 90 10.02 -5.45 34.67
CA ILE A 90 10.46 -4.76 33.45
C ILE A 90 10.21 -5.59 32.18
N PHE A 91 10.22 -6.93 32.30
CA PHE A 91 10.12 -7.84 31.17
C PHE A 91 9.06 -8.90 31.44
N ASP A 92 8.08 -9.02 30.55
CA ASP A 92 7.17 -10.16 30.54
C ASP A 92 7.67 -11.21 29.54
N ALA A 93 7.95 -12.42 30.03
CA ALA A 93 8.49 -13.50 29.23
C ALA A 93 7.77 -14.82 29.53
N GLN A 94 7.22 -15.45 28.49
CA GLN A 94 6.59 -16.76 28.61
C GLN A 94 7.00 -17.67 27.44
N GLN A 95 6.99 -18.97 27.73
CA GLN A 95 7.18 -20.01 26.74
C GLN A 95 5.98 -20.96 26.77
N VAL A 96 5.46 -21.28 25.60
CA VAL A 96 4.34 -22.21 25.42
C VAL A 96 4.82 -23.33 24.52
N VAL A 97 4.57 -24.58 24.91
CA VAL A 97 4.84 -25.78 24.11
C VAL A 97 3.55 -26.57 24.03
N ILE A 98 3.07 -26.84 22.82
CA ILE A 98 1.87 -27.62 22.54
C ILE A 98 2.30 -28.79 21.67
N SER A 99 2.11 -30.02 22.15
CA SER A 99 2.37 -31.24 21.40
C SER A 99 1.08 -32.02 21.18
N VAL A 100 0.85 -32.49 19.96
CA VAL A 100 -0.25 -33.40 19.61
C VAL A 100 0.34 -34.62 18.91
N ILE A 101 0.07 -35.80 19.46
CA ILE A 101 0.69 -37.06 19.05
C ILE A 101 -0.40 -38.09 18.77
N TYR A 102 -0.25 -38.82 17.67
CA TYR A 102 -1.06 -39.98 17.33
C TYR A 102 -0.19 -40.99 16.54
N PRO A 103 -0.60 -42.25 16.33
CA PRO A 103 0.27 -43.37 15.98
C PRO A 103 1.28 -43.18 14.84
N LYS A 104 1.04 -42.25 13.91
CA LYS A 104 1.92 -42.01 12.75
C LYS A 104 2.51 -40.61 12.68
N ARG A 105 2.07 -39.66 13.50
CA ARG A 105 2.54 -38.27 13.45
C ARG A 105 2.60 -37.64 14.84
N SER A 106 3.54 -36.71 14.96
CA SER A 106 3.66 -35.79 16.07
C SER A 106 3.71 -34.38 15.50
N PHE A 107 3.04 -33.46 16.16
CA PHE A 107 3.08 -32.03 15.88
C PHE A 107 3.46 -31.34 17.18
N THR A 108 4.54 -30.57 17.19
CA THR A 108 4.95 -29.78 18.34
C THR A 108 5.08 -28.33 17.91
N ALA A 109 4.21 -27.49 18.45
CA ALA A 109 4.29 -26.05 18.32
C ALA A 109 4.94 -25.47 19.57
N GLN A 110 5.95 -24.62 19.41
CA GLN A 110 6.59 -23.90 20.51
C GLN A 110 6.54 -22.41 20.20
N GLY A 111 6.10 -21.63 21.17
CA GLY A 111 6.12 -20.19 21.15
C GLY A 111 6.94 -19.66 22.31
N PHE A 112 7.68 -18.59 22.09
CA PHE A 112 8.36 -17.81 23.09
C PHE A 112 8.10 -16.34 22.81
N TYR A 113 7.87 -15.56 23.86
CA TYR A 113 7.87 -14.12 23.76
C TYR A 113 8.61 -13.50 24.94
N ASN A 114 9.20 -12.33 24.70
CA ASN A 114 9.82 -11.46 25.67
C ASN A 114 9.53 -10.01 25.30
N ILE A 115 8.78 -9.30 26.14
CA ILE A 115 8.26 -7.97 25.84
C ILE A 115 8.62 -7.00 26.97
N SER A 116 9.05 -5.80 26.59
CA SER A 116 9.23 -4.63 27.43
C SER A 116 8.89 -3.35 26.65
N ASP A 117 9.03 -2.19 27.30
CA ASP A 117 8.80 -0.87 26.67
C ASP A 117 9.73 -0.54 25.48
N SER A 118 10.82 -1.31 25.32
CA SER A 118 11.87 -1.04 24.33
C SER A 118 12.28 -2.24 23.49
N ILE A 119 11.78 -3.44 23.80
CA ILE A 119 12.12 -4.69 23.13
C ILE A 119 10.87 -5.54 23.01
N ILE A 120 10.65 -6.11 21.83
CA ILE A 120 9.70 -7.20 21.59
C ILE A 120 10.50 -8.26 20.86
N SER A 121 10.65 -9.43 21.46
CA SER A 121 11.29 -10.59 20.84
C SER A 121 10.32 -11.74 20.92
N THR A 122 9.99 -12.33 19.78
CA THR A 122 9.06 -13.44 19.70
C THR A 122 9.59 -14.50 18.76
N ASP A 123 9.48 -15.75 19.15
CA ASP A 123 9.87 -16.90 18.34
C ASP A 123 8.73 -17.91 18.33
N MET A 124 8.39 -18.39 17.15
CA MET A 124 7.42 -19.44 16.97
C MET A 124 8.04 -20.54 16.12
N SER A 125 7.82 -21.78 16.50
CA SER A 125 8.26 -22.94 15.73
C SER A 125 7.18 -24.02 15.69
N LEU A 126 7.06 -24.67 14.55
CA LEU A 126 6.21 -25.84 14.35
C LEU A 126 7.09 -26.96 13.81
N VAL A 127 7.15 -28.05 14.55
CA VAL A 127 7.87 -29.27 14.17
C VAL A 127 6.86 -30.37 13.90
N TRP A 128 6.97 -31.04 12.76
CA TRP A 128 6.13 -32.20 12.46
C TRP A 128 6.87 -33.31 11.75
N ASP A 129 6.27 -34.50 11.84
CA ASP A 129 6.76 -35.77 11.29
C ASP A 129 8.13 -36.23 11.86
N LYS A 130 8.51 -37.48 11.59
CA LYS A 130 9.79 -38.07 12.02
C LYS A 130 11.01 -37.41 11.39
N ASP A 131 10.83 -36.73 10.26
CA ASP A 131 11.91 -36.08 9.52
C ASP A 131 12.27 -34.71 10.09
N ASN A 132 11.71 -34.31 11.25
CA ASN A 132 11.91 -33.01 11.89
C ASN A 132 11.71 -31.86 10.90
N LYS A 133 10.61 -31.87 10.15
CA LYS A 133 10.27 -30.72 9.31
C LYS A 133 9.91 -29.57 10.24
N THR A 134 10.66 -28.48 10.14
CA THR A 134 10.53 -27.32 11.02
C THR A 134 10.17 -26.08 10.22
N VAL A 135 9.12 -25.40 10.66
CA VAL A 135 8.83 -24.02 10.24
C VAL A 135 9.04 -23.13 11.44
N GLN A 136 9.78 -22.05 11.26
CA GLN A 136 10.05 -21.10 12.33
C GLN A 136 9.78 -19.68 11.84
N ALA A 137 9.28 -18.84 12.73
CA ALA A 137 9.13 -17.42 12.50
C ALA A 137 9.60 -16.67 13.75
N GLY A 138 10.41 -15.65 13.55
CA GLY A 138 10.94 -14.80 14.61
C GLY A 138 10.65 -13.34 14.31
N LEU A 139 10.31 -12.56 15.34
CA LEU A 139 10.15 -11.11 15.26
C LEU A 139 10.91 -10.47 16.42
N ASP A 140 11.91 -9.68 16.07
CA ASP A 140 12.67 -8.85 17.00
C ASP A 140 12.47 -7.38 16.64
N TRP A 141 11.79 -6.64 17.52
CA TRP A 141 11.72 -5.20 17.49
C TRP A 141 12.49 -4.61 18.67
N ARG A 142 13.25 -3.54 18.40
CA ARG A 142 13.99 -2.82 19.43
C ARG A 142 14.02 -1.33 19.16
N ARG A 143 13.85 -0.55 20.23
CA ARG A 143 14.08 0.89 20.21
C ARG A 143 15.58 1.17 20.37
N VAL A 144 16.15 1.87 19.39
CA VAL A 144 17.55 2.29 19.35
C VAL A 144 17.64 3.76 19.80
N PRO A 145 18.74 4.19 20.46
CA PRO A 145 18.95 5.60 20.77
C PRO A 145 18.79 6.50 19.53
N HIS A 146 18.46 7.78 19.75
CA HIS A 146 18.23 8.79 18.70
C HIS A 146 16.94 8.62 17.87
N ARG A 147 15.85 8.17 18.52
CA ARG A 147 14.51 8.02 17.90
C ARG A 147 14.54 7.14 16.64
N ARG A 148 15.28 6.03 16.75
CA ARG A 148 15.33 5.00 15.73
C ARG A 148 14.73 3.71 16.25
N GLU A 149 14.10 2.98 15.37
CA GLU A 149 13.53 1.69 15.65
C GLU A 149 14.00 0.69 14.61
N GLN A 150 14.29 -0.52 15.08
CA GLN A 150 14.74 -1.63 14.26
C GLN A 150 13.77 -2.78 14.42
N LEU A 151 13.41 -3.39 13.30
CA LEU A 151 12.54 -4.55 13.22
C LEU A 151 13.25 -5.59 12.35
N LEU A 152 13.42 -6.79 12.90
CA LEU A 152 13.92 -7.95 12.20
C LEU A 152 12.81 -9.00 12.25
N PHE A 153 12.34 -9.42 11.08
CA PHE A 153 11.40 -10.51 10.95
C PHE A 153 12.05 -11.63 10.13
N GLN A 154 12.02 -12.85 10.63
CA GLN A 154 12.68 -13.99 10.02
C GLN A 154 11.68 -15.13 9.82
N ILE A 155 11.75 -15.80 8.68
CA ILE A 155 10.98 -17.01 8.38
C ILE A 155 11.94 -18.10 7.92
N LYS A 156 11.81 -19.26 8.55
CA LYS A 156 12.46 -20.49 8.16
C LYS A 156 11.42 -21.50 7.70
N HIS A 157 11.67 -22.11 6.56
CA HIS A 157 10.82 -23.16 6.02
C HIS A 157 11.70 -24.26 5.40
N PRO A 158 11.34 -25.55 5.48
CA PRO A 158 12.18 -26.65 4.96
C PRO A 158 12.41 -26.61 3.45
N SER A 159 11.61 -25.83 2.71
CA SER A 159 11.75 -25.64 1.26
C SER A 159 12.65 -24.48 0.87
N PHE A 160 13.13 -23.68 1.82
CA PHE A 160 14.02 -22.57 1.53
C PHE A 160 15.47 -23.02 1.65
N GLU A 161 16.32 -22.57 0.73
CA GLU A 161 17.78 -22.83 0.81
C GLU A 161 18.42 -22.09 1.99
N ARG A 162 17.79 -20.99 2.43
CA ARG A 162 18.20 -20.15 3.55
C ARG A 162 16.97 -19.50 4.20
N ASP A 163 17.09 -19.13 5.47
CA ASP A 163 16.08 -18.35 6.19
C ASP A 163 15.86 -16.98 5.51
N VAL A 164 14.59 -16.64 5.29
CA VAL A 164 14.21 -15.34 4.71
C VAL A 164 14.16 -14.32 5.83
N SER A 165 14.86 -13.20 5.67
CA SER A 165 14.90 -12.13 6.66
C SER A 165 14.47 -10.80 6.07
N PHE A 166 13.65 -10.09 6.84
CA PHE A 166 13.17 -8.75 6.59
C PHE A 166 13.74 -7.87 7.69
N TYR A 167 14.71 -7.04 7.34
CA TYR A 167 15.31 -6.09 8.25
C TYR A 167 14.83 -4.68 7.90
N SER A 168 14.09 -4.06 8.80
CA SER A 168 13.64 -2.69 8.68
C SER A 168 14.30 -1.83 9.74
N GLU A 169 14.75 -0.65 9.34
CA GLU A 169 15.18 0.40 10.26
C GLU A 169 14.48 1.68 9.87
N TYR A 170 13.89 2.38 10.84
CA TYR A 170 13.31 3.69 10.59
C TYR A 170 13.63 4.67 11.71
N GLY A 171 13.82 5.93 11.33
CA GLY A 171 14.08 7.05 12.21
C GLY A 171 12.99 8.11 12.05
N TYR A 172 12.72 8.82 13.13
CA TYR A 172 11.77 9.93 13.11
C TYR A 172 12.28 11.10 13.94
N ASN A 173 12.09 12.29 13.42
CA ASN A 173 12.30 13.54 14.14
C ASN A 173 11.05 14.43 14.01
N LYS A 174 11.11 15.69 14.46
CA LYS A 174 9.93 16.58 14.41
C LYS A 174 9.47 16.92 12.99
N SER A 175 10.36 16.84 12.01
CA SER A 175 10.19 17.37 10.66
C SER A 175 10.57 16.38 9.58
N ALA A 176 10.84 15.12 9.91
CA ALA A 176 11.23 14.10 8.93
C ALA A 176 11.06 12.69 9.51
N ILE A 177 10.74 11.77 8.62
CA ILE A 177 10.74 10.33 8.85
C ILE A 177 11.55 9.70 7.73
N ASP A 178 12.50 8.84 8.09
CA ASP A 178 13.31 8.08 7.14
C ASP A 178 13.29 6.61 7.52
N GLY A 179 13.37 5.73 6.52
CA GLY A 179 13.46 4.31 6.79
C GLY A 179 13.91 3.50 5.59
N GLN A 180 14.41 2.31 5.89
CA GLN A 180 14.85 1.33 4.92
C GLN A 180 14.32 -0.05 5.30
N LEU A 181 13.95 -0.84 4.30
CA LEU A 181 13.62 -2.24 4.39
C LEU A 181 14.57 -3.03 3.50
N VAL A 182 15.18 -4.05 4.08
CA VAL A 182 16.10 -4.95 3.44
C VAL A 182 15.52 -6.35 3.50
N VAL A 183 15.36 -6.99 2.36
CA VAL A 183 14.88 -8.37 2.24
C VAL A 183 16.02 -9.25 1.74
N ASP A 184 16.47 -10.17 2.58
CA ASP A 184 17.49 -11.17 2.26
C ASP A 184 16.82 -12.55 2.27
N TYR A 185 16.64 -13.11 1.07
CA TYR A 185 15.91 -14.35 0.83
C TYR A 185 16.74 -15.41 0.08
N SER A 186 18.02 -15.13 -0.19
CA SER A 186 18.88 -15.96 -1.04
C SER A 186 20.30 -16.08 -0.50
N LEU A 187 21.02 -17.08 -0.98
CA LEU A 187 22.47 -17.20 -0.80
C LEU A 187 23.24 -16.22 -1.69
N ASN A 188 22.64 -15.77 -2.80
CA ASN A 188 23.26 -14.82 -3.71
C ASN A 188 23.07 -13.37 -3.19
N PRO A 189 24.15 -12.62 -2.90
CA PRO A 189 24.04 -11.23 -2.46
C PRO A 189 23.35 -10.30 -3.48
N ASP A 190 23.38 -10.62 -4.78
CA ASP A 190 22.70 -9.83 -5.81
C ASP A 190 21.17 -9.96 -5.78
N GLN A 191 20.65 -10.98 -5.10
CA GLN A 191 19.22 -11.18 -4.89
C GLN A 191 18.71 -10.47 -3.63
N LYS A 192 19.51 -9.60 -3.01
CA LYS A 192 19.08 -8.77 -1.89
C LYS A 192 18.26 -7.58 -2.38
N LEU A 193 17.03 -7.45 -1.89
CA LEU A 193 16.16 -6.30 -2.17
C LEU A 193 16.36 -5.23 -1.08
N THR A 194 16.59 -3.99 -1.50
CA THR A 194 16.64 -2.84 -0.60
C THR A 194 15.60 -1.82 -1.06
N LEU A 195 14.73 -1.41 -0.14
CA LEU A 195 13.74 -0.35 -0.32
C LEU A 195 14.03 0.72 0.72
N GLY A 196 13.84 1.98 0.36
CA GLY A 196 13.90 3.04 1.36
C GLY A 196 13.07 4.24 0.97
N ALA A 197 12.68 4.98 2.00
CA ALA A 197 11.87 6.16 1.87
C ALA A 197 12.30 7.20 2.91
N LYS A 198 12.22 8.46 2.52
CA LYS A 198 12.41 9.60 3.40
C LYS A 198 11.35 10.63 3.07
N VAL A 199 10.66 11.13 4.07
CA VAL A 199 9.70 12.22 3.96
C VAL A 199 10.16 13.32 4.90
N GLY A 200 10.22 14.55 4.41
CA GLY A 200 10.63 15.73 5.15
C GLY A 200 9.60 16.84 5.06
N ASP A 201 9.34 17.48 6.19
CA ASP A 201 8.53 18.68 6.34
C ASP A 201 9.46 19.90 6.49
N ASN A 202 9.44 20.76 5.47
CA ASN A 202 10.17 22.03 5.41
C ASN A 202 9.22 23.23 5.54
N SER A 203 8.00 23.02 6.04
CA SER A 203 6.96 24.03 6.17
C SER A 203 7.37 25.17 7.12
N LYS A 204 6.96 26.39 6.79
CA LYS A 204 7.23 27.60 7.60
C LYS A 204 5.97 28.45 7.67
N LEU A 205 5.51 28.76 8.88
CA LEU A 205 4.38 29.66 9.14
C LEU A 205 3.12 29.25 8.32
N LEU A 206 2.82 29.99 7.26
CA LEU A 206 1.67 29.81 6.36
C LEU A 206 2.02 29.07 5.05
N THR A 207 3.24 28.53 4.95
CA THR A 207 3.70 27.78 3.78
C THR A 207 3.91 26.32 4.13
N TYR A 208 3.30 25.42 3.36
CA TYR A 208 3.53 23.98 3.48
C TYR A 208 4.53 23.54 2.40
N ASN A 209 5.57 22.83 2.81
CA ASN A 209 6.60 22.34 1.89
C ASN A 209 7.01 20.94 2.34
N TYR A 210 6.49 19.92 1.67
CA TYR A 210 6.82 18.53 1.94
C TYR A 210 7.72 18.01 0.83
N THR A 211 8.75 17.27 1.22
CA THR A 211 9.71 16.62 0.31
C THR A 211 9.69 15.14 0.55
N TYR A 212 9.87 14.35 -0.50
CA TYR A 212 10.03 12.91 -0.38
C TYR A 212 11.17 12.41 -1.25
N ILE A 213 11.78 11.30 -0.82
CA ILE A 213 12.74 10.50 -1.57
C ILE A 213 12.32 9.05 -1.38
N ILE A 214 12.19 8.30 -2.47
CA ILE A 214 11.90 6.87 -2.48
C ILE A 214 12.95 6.20 -3.36
N PHE A 215 13.58 5.16 -2.85
CA PHE A 215 14.53 4.37 -3.62
C PHE A 215 14.29 2.88 -3.49
N ALA A 216 14.62 2.14 -4.55
CA ALA A 216 14.59 0.69 -4.55
C ALA A 216 15.76 0.15 -5.37
N GLN A 217 16.42 -0.87 -4.84
CA GLN A 217 17.54 -1.53 -5.50
C GLN A 217 17.39 -3.05 -5.39
N HIS A 218 17.50 -3.75 -6.51
CA HIS A 218 17.58 -5.20 -6.58
C HIS A 218 18.37 -5.63 -7.81
N ASN A 219 19.64 -6.00 -7.60
CA ASN A 219 20.61 -6.26 -8.67
C ASN A 219 20.16 -7.41 -9.58
N ALA A 220 19.61 -8.49 -9.03
CA ALA A 220 19.19 -9.67 -9.80
C ALA A 220 18.10 -9.38 -10.84
N THR A 221 17.30 -8.32 -10.65
CA THR A 221 16.31 -7.87 -11.65
C THR A 221 16.71 -6.56 -12.31
N ASN A 222 17.96 -6.10 -12.16
CA ASN A 222 18.40 -4.76 -12.57
C ASN A 222 17.41 -3.66 -12.15
N LEU A 223 16.80 -3.80 -10.97
CA LEU A 223 15.88 -2.80 -10.45
C LEU A 223 16.69 -1.70 -9.81
N ASN A 224 16.56 -0.50 -10.36
CA ASN A 224 17.05 0.73 -9.76
C ASN A 224 15.95 1.78 -9.88
N LEU A 225 15.40 2.20 -8.75
CA LEU A 225 14.44 3.27 -8.64
C LEU A 225 15.04 4.34 -7.74
N ASN A 226 15.03 5.57 -8.21
CA ASN A 226 15.28 6.74 -7.40
C ASN A 226 14.25 7.80 -7.80
N SER A 227 13.31 8.07 -6.91
CA SER A 227 12.24 9.04 -7.10
C SER A 227 12.31 10.08 -6.00
N GLU A 228 12.36 11.34 -6.38
CA GLU A 228 12.31 12.46 -5.46
C GLU A 228 11.23 13.43 -5.90
N GLY A 229 10.66 14.13 -4.94
CA GLY A 229 9.70 15.16 -5.25
C GLY A 229 9.38 16.05 -4.09
N ALA A 230 8.67 17.12 -4.41
CA ALA A 230 8.24 18.11 -3.46
C ALA A 230 6.82 18.55 -3.75
N PHE A 231 6.04 18.73 -2.70
CA PHE A 231 4.75 19.39 -2.71
C PHE A 231 4.91 20.72 -1.99
N TYR A 232 4.46 21.79 -2.64
CA TYR A 232 4.52 23.15 -2.11
C TYR A 232 3.12 23.76 -2.12
N TRP A 233 2.80 24.45 -1.05
CA TRP A 233 1.58 25.25 -0.94
C TRP A 233 1.84 26.53 -0.17
N SER A 234 1.32 27.61 -0.69
CA SER A 234 1.18 28.92 -0.06
C SER A 234 -0.12 29.56 -0.56
N PRO A 235 -0.60 30.64 0.09
CA PRO A 235 -1.84 31.29 -0.32
C PRO A 235 -1.88 31.77 -1.78
N SER A 236 -0.73 32.09 -2.37
CA SER A 236 -0.63 32.59 -3.75
C SER A 236 0.16 31.71 -4.70
N ASP A 237 0.86 30.68 -4.23
CA ASP A 237 1.64 29.77 -5.09
C ASP A 237 1.56 28.35 -4.55
N PHE A 238 1.14 27.41 -5.40
CA PHE A 238 1.05 26.01 -5.03
C PHE A 238 1.39 25.11 -6.21
N GLY A 239 1.98 23.97 -5.91
CA GLY A 239 2.44 23.07 -6.95
C GLY A 239 3.15 21.84 -6.43
N THR A 240 3.56 21.02 -7.38
CA THR A 240 4.28 19.80 -7.13
C THR A 240 5.34 19.58 -8.21
N LYS A 241 6.48 19.05 -7.81
CA LYS A 241 7.57 18.67 -8.72
C LYS A 241 8.05 17.27 -8.38
N HIS A 242 8.20 16.44 -9.39
CA HIS A 242 8.63 15.05 -9.25
C HIS A 242 9.70 14.75 -10.28
N PHE A 243 10.72 14.02 -9.86
CA PHE A 243 11.79 13.50 -10.69
C PHE A 243 12.00 12.03 -10.37
N THR A 244 12.02 11.17 -11.38
CA THR A 244 12.15 9.73 -11.20
C THR A 244 13.12 9.15 -12.22
N ASN A 245 14.16 8.49 -11.71
CA ASN A 245 15.03 7.61 -12.46
C ASN A 245 14.61 6.17 -12.21
N TYR A 246 14.28 5.45 -13.27
CA TYR A 246 13.79 4.09 -13.19
C TYR A 246 14.48 3.18 -14.19
N GLN A 247 14.93 2.04 -13.71
CA GLN A 247 15.44 0.94 -14.52
C GLN A 247 14.91 -0.36 -13.95
N ARG A 248 14.46 -1.27 -14.82
CA ARG A 248 14.06 -2.63 -14.45
C ARG A 248 14.36 -3.60 -15.58
N SER A 249 15.01 -4.71 -15.22
CA SER A 249 15.30 -5.83 -16.10
C SER A 249 16.05 -5.38 -17.38
N TYR A 250 15.42 -5.57 -18.54
CA TYR A 250 15.96 -5.22 -19.85
C TYR A 250 15.41 -3.89 -20.39
N LEU A 251 14.58 -3.18 -19.61
CA LEU A 251 14.07 -1.89 -20.03
C LEU A 251 15.20 -0.86 -20.02
N PRO A 252 15.27 0.02 -21.03
CA PRO A 252 16.23 1.11 -21.01
C PRO A 252 15.99 1.99 -19.76
N PRO A 253 17.04 2.59 -19.19
CA PRO A 253 16.89 3.58 -18.14
C PRO A 253 15.93 4.68 -18.59
N SER A 254 14.89 4.91 -17.79
CA SER A 254 13.86 5.91 -18.05
C SER A 254 13.97 7.01 -17.01
N THR A 255 14.09 8.24 -17.47
CA THR A 255 13.97 9.43 -16.63
C THR A 255 12.60 10.04 -16.87
N ALA A 256 11.92 10.42 -15.80
CA ALA A 256 10.63 11.09 -15.86
C ALA A 256 10.64 12.33 -14.96
N GLU A 257 10.19 13.46 -15.49
CA GLU A 257 9.94 14.69 -14.77
C GLU A 257 8.46 15.04 -14.86
N ALA A 258 7.87 15.46 -13.74
CA ALA A 258 6.52 16.02 -13.72
C ALA A 258 6.50 17.29 -12.86
N LEU A 259 5.86 18.34 -13.38
CA LEU A 259 5.66 19.62 -12.70
C LEU A 259 4.20 20.03 -12.88
N ALA A 260 3.59 20.48 -11.80
CA ALA A 260 2.34 21.23 -11.88
C ALA A 260 2.45 22.40 -10.91
N ARG A 261 2.22 23.62 -11.37
CA ARG A 261 2.32 24.83 -10.57
C ARG A 261 1.23 25.81 -10.95
N VAL A 262 0.67 26.47 -9.94
CA VAL A 262 -0.28 27.56 -10.09
C VAL A 262 0.21 28.70 -9.22
N ASN A 263 0.48 29.84 -9.84
CA ASN A 263 0.88 31.08 -9.20
C ASN A 263 -0.22 32.12 -9.42
N LEU A 264 -0.95 32.44 -8.35
CA LEU A 264 -2.03 33.42 -8.33
C LEU A 264 -1.54 34.87 -8.31
N ASP A 265 -0.31 35.14 -7.86
CA ASP A 265 0.25 36.50 -7.89
C ASP A 265 0.55 36.91 -9.34
N ASP A 266 1.08 35.98 -10.13
CA ASP A 266 1.38 36.20 -11.56
C ASP A 266 0.24 35.79 -12.49
N ASN A 267 -0.81 35.14 -11.95
CA ASN A 267 -1.92 34.57 -12.71
C ASN A 267 -1.46 33.52 -13.74
N GLU A 268 -0.50 32.70 -13.33
CA GLU A 268 0.20 31.72 -14.15
C GLU A 268 -0.12 30.28 -13.75
N ILE A 269 -0.20 29.42 -14.76
CA ILE A 269 -0.29 27.98 -14.62
C ILE A 269 0.80 27.34 -15.47
N GLU A 270 1.50 26.37 -14.91
CA GLU A 270 2.53 25.60 -15.60
C GLU A 270 2.32 24.11 -15.34
N LEU A 271 2.26 23.33 -16.41
CA LEU A 271 2.19 21.88 -16.38
C LEU A 271 3.31 21.34 -17.26
N LYS A 272 4.17 20.48 -16.71
CA LYS A 272 5.24 19.81 -17.46
C LYS A 272 5.18 18.32 -17.18
N LYS A 273 5.33 17.52 -18.22
CA LYS A 273 5.58 16.09 -18.15
C LYS A 273 6.63 15.77 -19.20
N ASP A 274 7.76 15.24 -18.77
CA ASP A 274 8.83 14.80 -19.66
C ASP A 274 9.16 13.35 -19.33
N ASN A 275 9.09 12.48 -20.32
CA ASN A 275 9.40 11.07 -20.17
C ASN A 275 9.85 10.50 -21.52
N LEU A 276 10.90 9.69 -21.50
CA LEU A 276 11.42 8.98 -22.67
C LEU A 276 10.32 8.25 -23.47
N ALA A 277 9.34 7.65 -22.78
CA ALA A 277 8.30 6.83 -23.41
C ALA A 277 7.15 7.64 -24.03
N SER A 278 6.85 8.85 -23.53
CA SER A 278 5.69 9.64 -23.95
C SER A 278 6.04 11.01 -24.52
N GLY A 279 7.33 11.30 -24.66
CA GLY A 279 7.82 12.61 -25.09
C GLY A 279 7.59 13.72 -24.07
N LEU A 280 7.98 14.94 -24.48
CA LEU A 280 7.78 16.16 -23.74
C LEU A 280 6.35 16.68 -23.96
N PHE A 281 5.66 16.95 -22.87
CA PHE A 281 4.48 17.78 -22.81
C PHE A 281 4.75 18.95 -21.87
N HIS A 282 4.63 20.17 -22.36
CA HIS A 282 4.73 21.38 -21.54
C HIS A 282 3.58 22.31 -21.89
N PHE A 283 2.93 22.86 -20.89
CA PHE A 283 1.88 23.84 -21.02
C PHE A 283 2.17 24.96 -20.03
N TRP A 284 2.19 26.18 -20.55
CA TRP A 284 2.30 27.39 -19.75
C TRP A 284 1.20 28.34 -20.17
N GLY A 285 0.53 28.95 -19.21
CA GLY A 285 -0.53 29.90 -19.45
C GLY A 285 -0.49 31.03 -18.43
N ARG A 286 -0.66 32.25 -18.89
CA ARG A 286 -0.78 33.44 -18.06
C ARG A 286 -2.02 34.21 -18.45
N TYR A 287 -2.85 34.54 -17.47
CA TYR A 287 -3.98 35.45 -17.68
C TYR A 287 -3.68 36.82 -17.05
N ALA A 288 -4.18 37.88 -17.67
CA ALA A 288 -4.06 39.23 -17.14
C ALA A 288 -5.28 40.04 -17.54
N GLY A 289 -5.81 40.86 -16.63
CA GLY A 289 -6.91 41.75 -16.94
C GLY A 289 -7.87 41.95 -15.78
N HIS A 290 -8.69 42.97 -15.94
CA HIS A 290 -9.80 43.31 -15.06
C HIS A 290 -10.90 43.91 -15.93
N TYR A 291 -12.16 43.82 -15.51
CA TYR A 291 -13.25 44.43 -16.27
C TYR A 291 -12.90 45.89 -16.63
N PRO A 292 -12.95 46.27 -17.91
CA PRO A 292 -13.58 45.58 -19.04
C PRO A 292 -12.63 44.77 -19.95
N LEU A 293 -11.32 44.72 -19.66
CA LEU A 293 -10.31 44.10 -20.52
C LEU A 293 -9.72 42.83 -19.90
N TYR A 294 -9.81 41.72 -20.63
CA TYR A 294 -9.23 40.42 -20.26
C TYR A 294 -8.31 39.92 -21.38
N THR A 295 -7.14 39.44 -20.99
CA THR A 295 -6.13 38.88 -21.89
C THR A 295 -5.57 37.58 -21.33
N ALA A 296 -5.15 36.66 -22.20
CA ALA A 296 -4.40 35.49 -21.77
C ALA A 296 -3.40 35.07 -22.86
N ASN A 297 -2.20 34.69 -22.43
CA ASN A 297 -1.15 34.12 -23.28
C ASN A 297 -0.93 32.68 -22.89
N MET A 298 -0.82 31.80 -23.87
CA MET A 298 -0.73 30.36 -23.65
C MET A 298 0.33 29.80 -24.60
N THR A 299 1.15 28.88 -24.12
CA THR A 299 2.08 28.11 -24.94
C THR A 299 1.97 26.64 -24.58
N SER A 300 1.95 25.78 -25.59
CA SER A 300 1.97 24.34 -25.40
C SER A 300 3.01 23.72 -26.30
N ILE A 301 3.82 22.82 -25.74
CA ILE A 301 4.80 22.02 -26.45
C ILE A 301 4.36 20.58 -26.30
N HIS A 302 4.18 19.89 -27.42
CA HIS A 302 3.96 18.45 -27.47
C HIS A 302 4.94 17.83 -28.45
N GLU A 303 5.93 17.11 -27.93
CA GLU A 303 7.05 16.59 -28.70
C GLU A 303 7.76 17.69 -29.50
N SER A 304 7.61 17.72 -30.83
CA SER A 304 8.17 18.74 -31.72
C SER A 304 7.19 19.87 -32.05
N ASN A 305 5.92 19.77 -31.65
CA ASN A 305 4.90 20.75 -32.01
C ASN A 305 4.82 21.85 -30.95
N HIS A 306 5.07 23.08 -31.38
CA HIS A 306 4.97 24.27 -30.55
C HIS A 306 3.74 25.07 -30.94
N SER A 307 2.81 25.18 -30.00
CA SER A 307 1.58 25.94 -30.15
C SER A 307 1.61 27.19 -29.27
N ARG A 308 1.13 28.31 -29.80
CA ARG A 308 1.02 29.58 -29.06
C ARG A 308 -0.38 30.15 -29.23
N GLY A 309 -1.02 30.43 -28.11
CA GLY A 309 -2.36 31.02 -28.02
C GLY A 309 -2.33 32.41 -27.41
N GLU A 310 -3.15 33.30 -27.94
CA GLU A 310 -3.42 34.63 -27.44
C GLU A 310 -4.94 34.83 -27.38
N PHE A 311 -5.43 35.31 -26.24
CA PHE A 311 -6.82 35.63 -25.98
C PHE A 311 -6.93 37.09 -25.61
N TYR A 312 -7.95 37.75 -26.14
CA TYR A 312 -8.25 39.15 -25.88
C TYR A 312 -9.76 39.34 -25.88
N ALA A 313 -10.31 39.91 -24.80
CA ALA A 313 -11.71 40.27 -24.68
C ALA A 313 -11.84 41.66 -24.05
N ASN A 314 -12.48 42.57 -24.77
CA ASN A 314 -12.73 43.93 -24.31
C ASN A 314 -14.25 44.19 -24.34
N PHE A 315 -14.86 44.33 -23.18
CA PHE A 315 -16.31 44.52 -23.05
C PHE A 315 -16.76 45.94 -23.40
N ASP A 316 -15.89 46.94 -23.30
CA ASP A 316 -16.21 48.32 -23.70
C ASP A 316 -16.29 48.43 -25.22
N GLU A 317 -15.32 47.83 -25.90
CA GLU A 317 -15.30 47.72 -27.37
C GLU A 317 -16.21 46.60 -27.89
N LYS A 318 -16.76 45.78 -26.99
CA LYS A 318 -17.56 44.58 -27.29
C LYS A 318 -16.86 43.67 -28.30
N LEU A 319 -15.57 43.49 -28.10
CA LEU A 319 -14.65 42.79 -28.98
C LEU A 319 -14.12 41.54 -28.29
N LEU A 320 -14.11 40.42 -29.00
CA LEU A 320 -13.51 39.15 -28.62
C LEU A 320 -12.57 38.72 -29.74
N TYR A 321 -11.36 38.34 -29.37
CA TYR A 321 -10.34 37.87 -30.30
C TYR A 321 -9.56 36.73 -29.65
N VAL A 322 -9.41 35.63 -30.39
CA VAL A 322 -8.57 34.49 -29.99
C VAL A 322 -7.74 34.10 -31.19
N ASN A 323 -6.44 33.90 -30.99
CA ASN A 323 -5.53 33.44 -32.03
C ASN A 323 -4.65 32.33 -31.45
N ILE A 324 -4.70 31.15 -32.06
CA ILE A 324 -3.93 29.99 -31.66
C ILE A 324 -3.14 29.50 -32.87
N ASN A 325 -1.83 29.68 -32.84
CA ASN A 325 -0.93 29.01 -33.76
C ASN A 325 -0.73 27.58 -33.28
N LEU A 326 -1.00 26.60 -34.14
CA LEU A 326 -0.87 25.16 -33.86
C LEU A 326 0.51 24.63 -34.23
N THR A 327 1.26 25.37 -35.04
CA THR A 327 2.62 25.06 -35.48
C THR A 327 3.56 26.24 -35.21
N GLU A 328 4.85 25.95 -35.07
CA GLU A 328 5.89 26.95 -34.79
C GLU A 328 6.04 27.97 -35.91
N ASP A 329 5.85 27.54 -37.16
CA ASP A 329 5.94 28.36 -38.36
C ASP A 329 4.64 29.14 -38.66
N GLY A 330 3.56 28.88 -37.92
CA GLY A 330 2.25 29.49 -38.14
C GLY A 330 1.55 29.03 -39.44
N SER A 331 2.00 27.96 -40.08
CA SER A 331 1.34 27.34 -41.24
C SER A 331 -0.08 26.86 -40.93
N GLN A 332 -0.33 26.50 -39.67
CA GLN A 332 -1.66 26.14 -39.17
C GLN A 332 -2.03 27.00 -37.97
N SER A 333 -3.14 27.72 -38.09
CA SER A 333 -3.66 28.56 -37.01
C SER A 333 -5.18 28.48 -36.92
N MET A 334 -5.69 28.78 -35.74
CA MET A 334 -7.10 28.90 -35.44
C MET A 334 -7.38 30.30 -34.92
N HIS A 335 -8.37 30.94 -35.50
CA HIS A 335 -8.75 32.30 -35.17
C HIS A 335 -10.22 32.35 -34.76
N THR A 336 -10.50 33.17 -33.77
CA THR A 336 -11.86 33.53 -33.36
C THR A 336 -11.94 35.04 -33.30
N TYR A 337 -13.01 35.60 -33.86
CA TYR A 337 -13.27 37.02 -33.83
C TYR A 337 -14.75 37.27 -33.60
N GLY A 338 -15.09 38.03 -32.56
CA GLY A 338 -16.44 38.45 -32.22
C GLY A 338 -16.47 39.96 -32.02
N ASN A 339 -17.48 40.65 -32.55
CA ASN A 339 -17.63 42.09 -32.38
C ASN A 339 -19.12 42.50 -32.40
N ILE A 340 -19.50 43.37 -31.48
CA ILE A 340 -20.80 44.06 -31.46
C ILE A 340 -20.56 45.56 -31.68
N PRO A 341 -20.41 46.02 -32.94
CA PRO A 341 -20.07 47.43 -33.19
C PRO A 341 -21.19 48.39 -32.77
N ASP A 342 -22.45 47.95 -32.84
CA ASP A 342 -23.61 48.71 -32.39
C ASP A 342 -24.75 47.77 -31.93
N ALA A 343 -25.85 48.34 -31.42
CA ALA A 343 -27.01 47.57 -30.98
C ALA A 343 -27.77 46.85 -32.12
N ARG A 344 -27.33 47.03 -33.38
CA ARG A 344 -28.00 46.51 -34.57
C ARG A 344 -27.21 45.39 -35.25
N ASN A 345 -25.92 45.25 -34.97
CA ASN A 345 -25.04 44.33 -35.67
C ASN A 345 -24.23 43.50 -34.69
N VAL A 346 -24.17 42.20 -34.94
CA VAL A 346 -23.30 41.25 -34.23
C VAL A 346 -22.58 40.40 -35.26
N ARG A 347 -21.28 40.20 -35.07
CA ARG A 347 -20.47 39.28 -35.88
C ARG A 347 -19.71 38.36 -34.95
N PHE A 348 -19.69 37.07 -35.25
CA PHE A 348 -18.84 36.10 -34.60
C PHE A 348 -18.38 35.07 -35.62
N ASN A 349 -17.07 34.92 -35.79
CA ASN A 349 -16.47 33.98 -36.72
C ASN A 349 -15.38 33.19 -36.01
N MET A 350 -15.31 31.90 -36.30
CA MET A 350 -14.22 31.01 -35.92
C MET A 350 -13.78 30.25 -37.18
N TRP A 351 -12.50 30.29 -37.49
CA TRP A 351 -11.95 29.68 -38.69
C TRP A 351 -10.54 29.15 -38.44
N ARG A 352 -10.18 28.13 -39.21
CA ARG A 352 -8.82 27.61 -39.31
C ARG A 352 -8.17 28.15 -40.58
N GLN A 353 -6.90 28.49 -40.48
CA GLN A 353 -6.07 28.88 -41.60
C GLN A 353 -4.96 27.84 -41.74
N TYR A 354 -4.87 27.29 -42.94
CA TYR A 354 -3.79 26.44 -43.43
C TYR A 354 -3.08 27.21 -44.55
N ASP A 355 -1.84 26.84 -44.88
CA ASP A 355 -0.97 27.53 -45.88
C ASP A 355 -1.70 28.09 -47.12
N ASP A 356 -2.58 27.30 -47.75
CA ASP A 356 -3.32 27.68 -48.96
C ASP A 356 -4.83 27.85 -48.77
N ARG A 357 -5.37 27.59 -47.56
CA ARG A 357 -6.81 27.41 -47.36
C ARG A 357 -7.31 27.98 -46.04
N THR A 358 -8.45 28.66 -46.11
CA THR A 358 -9.21 29.06 -44.94
C THR A 358 -10.47 28.21 -44.83
N VAL A 359 -10.65 27.56 -43.68
CA VAL A 359 -11.83 26.73 -43.39
C VAL A 359 -12.62 27.43 -42.29
N SER A 360 -13.82 27.92 -42.65
CA SER A 360 -14.73 28.52 -41.66
C SER A 360 -15.45 27.41 -40.89
N ASP A 361 -15.26 27.39 -39.58
CA ASP A 361 -15.87 26.38 -38.71
C ASP A 361 -17.21 26.87 -38.15
N VAL A 362 -17.27 28.13 -37.70
CA VAL A 362 -18.50 28.78 -37.26
C VAL A 362 -18.52 30.21 -37.79
N SER A 363 -19.65 30.64 -38.33
CA SER A 363 -19.90 32.03 -38.70
C SER A 363 -21.32 32.40 -38.31
N TYR A 364 -21.44 33.43 -37.49
CA TYR A 364 -22.69 33.98 -37.01
C TYR A 364 -22.74 35.47 -37.33
N TYR A 365 -23.84 35.87 -37.93
CA TYR A 365 -24.12 37.25 -38.27
C TYR A 365 -25.55 37.59 -37.86
N LEU A 366 -25.72 38.73 -37.20
CA LEU A 366 -27.02 39.34 -36.96
C LEU A 366 -26.98 40.80 -37.39
N SER A 367 -28.02 41.23 -38.11
CA SER A 367 -28.21 42.62 -38.49
C SER A 367 -29.68 43.04 -38.40
N LEU A 368 -29.89 44.22 -37.85
CA LEU A 368 -31.17 44.91 -37.76
C LEU A 368 -31.21 46.05 -38.79
N ASN A 369 -32.03 45.87 -39.82
CA ASN A 369 -32.25 46.90 -40.82
C ASN A 369 -33.11 48.05 -40.28
N HIS A 370 -33.08 49.21 -40.97
CA HIS A 370 -33.84 50.41 -40.59
C HIS A 370 -35.36 50.22 -40.43
N SER A 371 -35.93 49.18 -41.05
CA SER A 371 -37.33 48.76 -40.96
C SER A 371 -37.63 47.72 -39.87
N ARG A 372 -36.73 47.55 -38.89
CA ARG A 372 -36.83 46.56 -37.78
C ARG A 372 -36.85 45.09 -38.21
N LEU A 373 -36.46 44.80 -39.45
CA LEU A 373 -36.28 43.43 -39.92
C LEU A 373 -34.96 42.88 -39.37
N VAL A 374 -35.07 41.80 -38.59
CA VAL A 374 -33.93 41.04 -38.07
C VAL A 374 -33.50 40.04 -39.15
N THR A 375 -32.26 40.15 -39.61
CA THR A 375 -31.59 39.12 -40.40
C THR A 375 -30.57 38.43 -39.52
N SER A 376 -30.68 37.12 -39.38
CA SER A 376 -29.71 36.31 -38.63
C SER A 376 -29.32 35.12 -39.50
N GLU A 377 -28.02 34.86 -39.58
CA GLU A 377 -27.45 33.73 -40.29
C GLU A 377 -26.43 33.04 -39.39
N LEU A 378 -26.61 31.75 -39.17
CA LEU A 378 -25.65 30.87 -38.50
C LEU A 378 -25.21 29.81 -39.50
N ARG A 379 -23.92 29.81 -39.84
CA ARG A 379 -23.24 28.74 -40.55
C ARG A 379 -22.33 28.02 -39.57
N TRP A 380 -22.42 26.70 -39.55
CA TRP A 380 -21.58 25.86 -38.71
C TRP A 380 -21.13 24.64 -39.50
N SER A 381 -19.88 24.21 -39.31
CA SER A 381 -19.36 22.99 -39.91
C SER A 381 -19.72 21.79 -39.01
N PRO A 382 -20.49 20.81 -39.49
CA PRO A 382 -20.90 19.65 -38.67
C PRO A 382 -19.73 18.71 -38.33
N GLN A 383 -18.59 18.82 -39.03
CA GLN A 383 -17.40 17.98 -38.79
C GLN A 383 -16.69 18.28 -37.46
N LEU A 384 -16.91 19.46 -36.87
CA LEU A 384 -16.35 19.86 -35.57
C LEU A 384 -16.64 18.85 -34.44
N MET A 385 -17.82 18.22 -34.43
CA MET A 385 -18.16 17.25 -33.38
C MET A 385 -17.49 15.88 -33.55
N ALA A 386 -17.14 15.50 -34.79
CA ALA A 386 -16.41 14.27 -35.05
C ALA A 386 -14.93 14.40 -34.66
N ASP A 387 -14.34 15.58 -34.84
CA ASP A 387 -12.93 15.86 -34.53
C ASP A 387 -12.64 15.95 -33.00
N VAL A 388 -13.66 16.15 -32.17
CA VAL A 388 -13.53 16.25 -30.69
C VAL A 388 -13.60 14.89 -29.98
N GLN A 389 -13.96 13.80 -30.67
CA GLN A 389 -14.11 12.45 -30.08
C GLN A 389 -12.85 11.56 -30.17
N VAL A 390 -11.66 12.13 -30.39
CA VAL A 390 -10.39 11.37 -30.47
C VAL A 390 -9.74 11.23 -29.10
#